data_AF-A0A535AMJ0-F1
#
_entry.id   AF-A0A535AMJ0-F1
#
_cell.length_a   1.000
_cell.length_b   1.000
_cell.length_c   1.000
_cell.angle_alpha   90.00
_cell.angle_beta   90.00
_cell.angle_gamma   90.00
#
_symmetry.space_group_name_H-M   'P 1'
#
loop_
_entity.id
_entity.type
_entity.pdbx_description
1 polymer ?
#
loop_
_entity_poly.entity_id
_entity_poly.type
_entity_poly.pdbx_seq_one_letter_code
_entity_poly.pdbx_strand_id
1 'polypeptide(L)'
;MQLGIHRRDVPKSLRDARTANQPTTRPDNALVSDHRSVCYSFVWVEVVATPGDPLGSFALAMLGSMPEDFLRRCFEVMEKADWHVFQILTKRPHRMLSFAKEYGEVPNHVWLGTSVELGMYKPRIEILRQVPVKTRFISFEPLLGPIGDVDLEGIAWAIVGGESGPNHRPIRSEWVREIRKSCREQKVAFFFKQWGGRTAKSGGRVLDGRTWDEYPENNLSSLELPLAS
;
A
#
# COMPACT_ATOMS: atom_id res chain seq x y z
N MET A 1 15.29 30.33 63.86
CA MET A 1 13.91 30.05 64.33
C MET A 1 13.40 28.89 63.49
N GLN A 2 13.30 27.70 64.08
CA GLN A 2 13.30 26.41 63.39
C GLN A 2 12.17 25.53 63.99
N LEU A 3 11.28 25.01 63.13
CA LEU A 3 10.21 24.06 63.44
C LEU A 3 10.67 22.69 62.88
N GLY A 4 10.51 21.50 63.46
CA GLY A 4 9.77 20.95 64.59
C GLY A 4 9.45 19.49 64.19
N ILE A 5 10.00 18.49 64.90
CA ILE A 5 9.96 17.04 64.58
C ILE A 5 8.90 16.34 65.44
N HIS A 6 8.16 15.35 64.91
CA HIS A 6 7.86 14.11 65.66
C HIS A 6 7.48 12.90 64.78
N ARG A 7 8.20 11.78 65.00
CA ARG A 7 7.90 10.39 64.57
C ARG A 7 7.24 9.59 65.71
N ARG A 8 6.43 8.58 65.35
CA ARG A 8 6.14 7.26 66.00
C ARG A 8 4.92 6.64 65.25
N ASP A 9 4.77 5.35 64.91
CA ASP A 9 5.24 4.05 65.39
C ASP A 9 5.16 2.93 64.31
N VAL A 10 5.91 1.83 64.51
CA VAL A 10 5.86 0.53 63.78
C VAL A 10 5.80 -0.59 64.84
N PRO A 11 5.13 -1.74 64.56
CA PRO A 11 5.67 -3.01 65.05
C PRO A 11 5.72 -4.18 64.03
N LYS A 12 6.66 -5.09 64.29
CA LYS A 12 7.03 -6.34 63.58
C LYS A 12 6.32 -7.58 64.17
N SER A 13 6.16 -8.64 63.36
CA SER A 13 6.34 -10.03 63.84
C SER A 13 6.75 -11.00 62.73
N LEU A 14 7.75 -11.83 63.04
CA LEU A 14 8.33 -12.97 62.31
C LEU A 14 7.79 -14.29 62.87
N ARG A 15 7.77 -15.37 62.06
CA ARG A 15 8.16 -16.76 62.43
C ARG A 15 8.10 -17.72 61.23
N ASP A 16 9.30 -18.02 60.71
CA ASP A 16 9.92 -19.31 60.33
C ASP A 16 9.08 -20.55 59.91
N ALA A 17 9.41 -21.18 58.77
CA ALA A 17 10.31 -22.36 58.70
C ALA A 17 10.19 -23.17 57.38
N ARG A 18 11.35 -23.58 56.84
CA ARG A 18 11.60 -24.57 55.77
C ARG A 18 11.24 -25.99 56.31
N THR A 19 10.90 -27.06 55.57
CA THR A 19 11.69 -27.80 54.53
C THR A 19 10.92 -29.09 54.11
N ALA A 20 11.18 -29.58 52.89
CA ALA A 20 11.30 -31.00 52.46
C ALA A 20 10.17 -31.77 51.69
N ASN A 21 10.63 -32.37 50.57
CA ASN A 21 10.26 -33.60 49.83
C ASN A 21 9.27 -33.61 48.62
N GLN A 22 9.88 -33.80 47.43
CA GLN A 22 9.40 -34.27 46.11
C GLN A 22 8.99 -35.78 46.11
N PRO A 23 8.66 -36.50 44.97
CA PRO A 23 8.49 -36.15 43.53
C PRO A 23 7.26 -36.79 42.81
N THR A 24 6.94 -36.36 41.58
CA THR A 24 6.53 -37.25 40.44
C THR A 24 6.86 -36.53 39.11
N THR A 25 8.00 -36.86 38.49
CA THR A 25 8.20 -37.61 37.22
C THR A 25 7.75 -36.92 35.90
N ARG A 26 8.78 -36.41 35.22
CA ARG A 26 8.99 -36.05 33.79
C ARG A 26 8.92 -37.29 32.85
N PRO A 27 8.91 -37.20 31.49
CA PRO A 27 9.92 -36.53 30.64
C PRO A 27 9.35 -35.58 29.58
N ASP A 28 9.95 -34.41 29.34
CA ASP A 28 11.18 -34.17 28.59
C ASP A 28 11.10 -34.58 27.10
N ASN A 29 10.97 -33.58 26.24
CA ASN A 29 12.01 -33.30 25.27
C ASN A 29 12.04 -31.80 24.94
N ALA A 30 13.00 -31.12 25.54
CA ALA A 30 13.49 -29.83 25.07
C ALA A 30 14.68 -30.07 24.15
N LEU A 31 14.62 -29.53 22.93
CA LEU A 31 15.80 -29.13 22.16
C LEU A 31 15.60 -27.67 21.72
N VAL A 32 16.06 -26.79 22.60
CA VAL A 32 17.00 -25.68 22.36
C VAL A 32 16.91 -24.93 21.02
N SER A 33 16.57 -23.64 21.16
CA SER A 33 17.01 -22.43 20.44
C SER A 33 16.85 -22.32 18.92
N ASP A 34 16.09 -21.30 18.48
CA ASP A 34 16.68 -20.06 17.96
C ASP A 34 15.61 -18.95 17.95
N HIS A 35 15.85 -17.89 18.72
CA HIS A 35 15.07 -16.65 18.64
C HIS A 35 15.54 -15.88 17.41
N ARG A 36 14.86 -16.08 16.28
CA ARG A 36 14.88 -15.12 15.17
C ARG A 36 13.47 -14.69 14.84
N SER A 37 13.16 -13.49 15.33
CA SER A 37 12.03 -12.68 14.90
C SER A 37 11.98 -12.62 13.38
N VAL A 38 11.07 -13.37 12.76
CA VAL A 38 10.62 -13.10 11.41
C VAL A 38 9.45 -12.14 11.55
N CYS A 39 9.76 -10.85 11.50
CA CYS A 39 8.74 -9.83 11.25
C CYS A 39 8.15 -10.10 9.86
N TYR A 40 7.03 -10.82 9.82
CA TYR A 40 6.16 -10.83 8.66
C TYR A 40 5.67 -9.41 8.45
N SER A 41 6.32 -8.71 7.52
CA SER A 41 5.90 -7.38 7.10
C SER A 41 4.54 -7.53 6.44
N PHE A 42 3.55 -6.85 7.04
CA PHE A 42 2.16 -6.74 6.60
C PHE A 42 1.97 -6.81 5.08
N VAL A 43 1.24 -7.83 4.61
CA VAL A 43 0.66 -7.88 3.27
C VAL A 43 -0.68 -7.14 3.35
N TRP A 44 -0.77 -5.95 2.75
CA TRP A 44 -2.02 -5.19 2.65
C TRP A 44 -2.53 -5.22 1.22
N VAL A 45 -3.38 -6.18 0.86
CA VAL A 45 -4.14 -6.14 -0.40
C VAL A 45 -5.26 -5.12 -0.22
N GLU A 46 -5.22 -4.00 -0.94
CA GLU A 46 -6.40 -3.14 -1.05
C GLU A 46 -7.34 -3.79 -2.06
N VAL A 47 -8.32 -4.52 -1.53
CA VAL A 47 -9.49 -4.94 -2.28
C VAL A 47 -10.32 -3.66 -2.51
N VAL A 48 -10.22 -3.07 -3.70
CA VAL A 48 -11.18 -2.01 -4.05
C VAL A 48 -12.49 -2.70 -4.39
N ALA A 49 -13.32 -2.85 -3.36
CA ALA A 49 -14.70 -3.30 -3.50
C ALA A 49 -15.47 -2.20 -4.22
N THR A 50 -15.75 -2.45 -5.50
CA THR A 50 -16.67 -1.68 -6.37
C THR A 50 -16.31 -0.20 -6.65
N PRO A 51 -16.67 0.34 -7.82
CA PRO A 51 -16.58 1.78 -8.07
C PRO A 51 -17.50 2.52 -7.08
N GLY A 52 -16.93 3.30 -6.15
CA GLY A 52 -17.71 4.18 -5.28
C GLY A 52 -17.36 4.22 -3.79
N ASP A 53 -16.35 3.48 -3.30
CA ASP A 53 -15.98 3.51 -1.87
C ASP A 53 -14.87 4.56 -1.59
N PRO A 54 -15.12 5.65 -0.83
CA PRO A 54 -14.17 6.74 -0.62
C PRO A 54 -13.17 6.52 0.53
N LEU A 55 -12.96 5.28 0.99
CA LEU A 55 -12.11 4.99 2.12
C LEU A 55 -10.62 4.79 1.75
N GLY A 56 -9.91 5.92 1.65
CA GLY A 56 -8.49 6.04 2.04
C GLY A 56 -7.51 5.05 1.40
N SER A 57 -7.19 5.27 0.13
CA SER A 57 -6.25 4.41 -0.60
C SER A 57 -4.82 4.49 -0.03
N PHE A 58 -4.19 3.35 0.25
CA PHE A 58 -2.80 3.27 0.67
C PHE A 58 -2.07 2.29 -0.26
N ALA A 59 -1.50 2.89 -1.32
CA ALA A 59 -0.47 2.36 -2.19
C ALA A 59 0.42 1.26 -1.58
N LEU A 60 0.14 0.02 -1.96
CA LEU A 60 0.83 -1.20 -1.55
C LEU A 60 2.13 -1.41 -2.32
N ALA A 61 3.23 -1.76 -1.63
CA ALA A 61 4.51 -2.14 -2.23
C ALA A 61 4.71 -3.67 -2.27
N MET A 62 3.93 -4.39 -3.09
CA MET A 62 4.00 -5.87 -3.15
C MET A 62 5.28 -6.40 -3.79
N LEU A 63 5.84 -5.69 -4.77
CA LEU A 63 6.98 -6.21 -5.54
C LEU A 63 8.32 -5.77 -4.93
N GLY A 64 8.39 -5.81 -3.59
CA GLY A 64 9.60 -5.61 -2.80
C GLY A 64 10.47 -6.87 -2.73
N SER A 65 11.15 -7.10 -1.61
CA SER A 65 12.04 -8.25 -1.36
C SER A 65 11.31 -9.59 -1.14
N MET A 66 10.07 -9.73 -1.60
CA MET A 66 9.28 -10.94 -1.40
C MET A 66 9.81 -12.08 -2.27
N PRO A 67 9.83 -13.34 -1.82
CA PRO A 67 10.16 -14.47 -2.68
C PRO A 67 9.19 -14.60 -3.86
N GLU A 68 9.67 -15.03 -5.02
CA GLU A 68 8.84 -15.16 -6.24
C GLU A 68 7.70 -16.16 -6.07
N ASP A 69 7.94 -17.28 -5.40
CA ASP A 69 6.88 -18.27 -5.08
C ASP A 69 5.75 -17.69 -4.26
N PHE A 70 6.06 -16.74 -3.36
CA PHE A 70 5.02 -16.08 -2.58
C PHE A 70 4.20 -15.13 -3.45
N LEU A 71 4.86 -14.35 -4.32
CA LEU A 71 4.17 -13.48 -5.28
C LEU A 71 3.27 -14.26 -6.23
N ARG A 72 3.74 -15.41 -6.72
CA ARG A 72 2.96 -16.32 -7.57
C ARG A 72 1.68 -16.78 -6.87
N ARG A 73 1.79 -17.28 -5.63
CA ARG A 73 0.60 -17.67 -4.82
C ARG A 73 -0.37 -16.52 -4.58
N CYS A 74 0.13 -15.29 -4.40
CA CYS A 74 -0.74 -14.12 -4.30
C CYS A 74 -1.52 -13.86 -5.59
N PHE A 75 -0.87 -13.93 -6.75
CA PHE A 75 -1.54 -13.74 -8.04
C PHE A 75 -2.54 -14.85 -8.34
N GLU A 76 -2.25 -16.11 -7.98
CA GLU A 76 -3.19 -17.24 -8.09
C GLU A 76 -4.48 -17.01 -7.28
N VAL A 77 -4.38 -16.36 -6.11
CA VAL A 77 -5.55 -15.97 -5.32
C VAL A 77 -6.32 -14.84 -5.99
N MET A 78 -5.61 -13.82 -6.50
CA MET A 78 -6.24 -12.70 -7.20
C MET A 78 -6.97 -13.15 -8.47
N GLU A 79 -6.40 -14.11 -9.19
CA GLU A 79 -6.98 -14.71 -10.39
C GLU A 79 -8.34 -15.37 -10.10
N LYS A 80 -8.45 -16.10 -8.97
CA LYS A 80 -9.71 -16.72 -8.54
C LYS A 80 -10.74 -15.73 -8.01
N ALA A 81 -10.30 -14.58 -7.51
CA ALA A 81 -11.15 -13.56 -6.90
C ALA A 81 -11.56 -12.49 -7.92
N ASP A 82 -12.19 -12.91 -9.02
CA ASP A 82 -12.62 -12.05 -10.14
C ASP A 82 -13.73 -11.04 -9.81
N TRP A 83 -14.38 -11.19 -8.65
CA TRP A 83 -15.30 -10.22 -8.08
C TRP A 83 -14.61 -9.00 -7.46
N HIS A 84 -13.27 -8.94 -7.47
CA HIS A 84 -12.48 -7.83 -6.98
C HIS A 84 -11.60 -7.22 -8.08
N VAL A 85 -11.35 -5.92 -7.99
CA VAL A 85 -10.27 -5.28 -8.72
C VAL A 85 -9.08 -5.12 -7.78
N PHE A 86 -7.93 -5.65 -8.18
CA PHE A 86 -6.68 -5.57 -7.44
C PHE A 86 -5.78 -4.50 -8.02
N GLN A 87 -5.30 -3.58 -7.20
CA GLN A 87 -4.31 -2.58 -7.60
C GLN A 87 -2.95 -2.91 -6.98
N ILE A 88 -1.97 -3.20 -7.81
CA ILE A 88 -0.62 -3.58 -7.38
C ILE A 88 0.35 -2.49 -7.77
N LEU A 89 0.98 -1.86 -6.77
CA LEU A 89 1.93 -0.78 -6.98
C LEU A 89 3.36 -1.19 -6.62
N THR A 90 4.36 -0.62 -7.30
CA THR A 90 5.77 -0.76 -6.89
C THR A 90 6.64 0.40 -7.34
N LYS A 91 7.75 0.63 -6.66
CA LYS A 91 8.84 1.50 -7.11
C LYS A 91 9.89 0.77 -7.96
N ARG A 92 9.72 -0.55 -8.15
CA ARG A 92 10.65 -1.44 -8.85
C ARG A 92 9.99 -2.06 -10.11
N PRO A 93 9.65 -1.25 -11.13
CA PRO A 93 8.89 -1.73 -12.29
C PRO A 93 9.66 -2.79 -13.12
N HIS A 94 11.01 -2.82 -13.08
CA HIS A 94 11.77 -3.90 -13.71
C HIS A 94 11.44 -5.28 -13.13
N ARG A 95 11.28 -5.36 -11.80
CA ARG A 95 10.91 -6.60 -11.14
C ARG A 95 9.49 -7.01 -11.49
N MET A 96 8.57 -6.04 -11.55
CA MET A 96 7.20 -6.28 -12.03
C MET A 96 7.20 -6.83 -13.46
N LEU A 97 8.00 -6.23 -14.34
CA LEU A 97 8.11 -6.63 -15.73
C LEU A 97 8.61 -8.07 -15.85
N SER A 98 9.72 -8.41 -15.15
CA SER A 98 10.24 -9.78 -15.16
C SER A 98 9.21 -10.77 -14.62
N PHE A 99 8.60 -10.47 -13.48
CA PHE A 99 7.59 -11.33 -12.87
C PHE A 99 6.37 -11.52 -13.79
N ALA A 100 5.81 -10.45 -14.35
CA ALA A 100 4.63 -10.55 -15.21
C ALA A 100 4.91 -11.36 -16.48
N LYS A 101 6.12 -11.25 -17.06
CA LYS A 101 6.53 -12.07 -18.20
C LYS A 101 6.63 -13.56 -17.85
N GLU A 102 7.09 -13.89 -16.64
CA GLU A 102 7.21 -15.28 -16.17
C GLU A 102 5.89 -15.85 -15.64
N TYR A 103 5.03 -15.01 -15.06
CA TYR A 103 3.73 -15.42 -14.57
C TYR A 103 2.83 -15.86 -15.72
N GLY A 104 2.87 -15.14 -16.85
CA GLY A 104 2.04 -15.39 -18.03
C GLY A 104 0.89 -14.38 -18.12
N GLU A 105 -0.32 -14.87 -18.38
CA GLU A 105 -1.49 -14.01 -18.51
C GLU A 105 -1.93 -13.47 -17.15
N VAL A 106 -1.85 -12.15 -16.98
CA VAL A 106 -2.35 -11.46 -15.79
C VAL A 106 -3.82 -11.08 -16.03
N PRO A 107 -4.75 -11.45 -15.13
CA PRO A 107 -6.18 -11.16 -15.32
C PRO A 107 -6.51 -9.68 -15.44
N ASN A 108 -7.56 -9.35 -16.20
CA ASN A 108 -7.96 -7.97 -16.48
C ASN A 108 -8.37 -7.16 -15.24
N HIS A 109 -8.80 -7.84 -14.18
CA HIS A 109 -9.14 -7.23 -12.88
C HIS A 109 -7.92 -7.04 -11.97
N VAL A 110 -6.71 -7.38 -12.43
CA VAL A 110 -5.45 -7.08 -11.74
C VAL A 110 -4.72 -5.96 -12.46
N TRP A 111 -4.72 -4.78 -11.85
CA TRP A 111 -4.09 -3.58 -12.38
C TRP A 111 -2.69 -3.42 -11.80
N LEU A 112 -1.72 -3.13 -12.66
CA LEU A 112 -0.33 -2.97 -12.24
C LEU A 112 0.14 -1.53 -12.45
N GLY A 113 0.87 -0.99 -11.47
CA GLY A 113 1.29 0.40 -11.53
C GLY A 113 2.62 0.69 -10.86
N THR A 114 3.19 1.85 -11.17
CA THR A 114 4.45 2.30 -10.56
C THR A 114 4.35 3.70 -9.98
N SER A 115 5.09 3.95 -8.90
CA SER A 115 5.17 5.29 -8.31
C SER A 115 6.16 6.17 -9.08
N VAL A 116 5.77 7.41 -9.33
CA VAL A 116 6.61 8.45 -9.93
C VAL A 116 6.51 9.71 -9.06
N GLU A 117 7.40 9.82 -8.08
CA GLU A 117 7.30 10.88 -7.05
C GLU A 117 7.86 12.24 -7.53
N LEU A 118 8.74 12.20 -8.54
CA LEU A 118 9.53 13.33 -9.08
C LEU A 118 9.87 13.09 -10.55
N GLY A 119 10.16 14.16 -11.30
CA GLY A 119 10.53 14.08 -12.72
C GLY A 119 11.71 13.16 -13.04
N MET A 120 12.67 12.99 -12.11
CA MET A 120 13.78 12.04 -12.29
C MET A 120 13.35 10.56 -12.35
N TYR A 121 12.13 10.23 -11.90
CA TYR A 121 11.61 8.86 -11.93
C TYR A 121 10.73 8.56 -13.15
N LYS A 122 10.58 9.51 -14.10
CA LYS A 122 9.89 9.27 -15.38
C LYS A 122 10.34 8.01 -16.14
N PRO A 123 11.64 7.58 -16.12
CA PRO A 123 12.04 6.33 -16.75
C PRO A 123 11.27 5.08 -16.27
N ARG A 124 10.62 5.12 -15.10
CA ARG A 124 9.73 4.04 -14.62
C ARG A 124 8.50 3.83 -15.50
N ILE A 125 8.02 4.90 -16.15
CA ILE A 125 6.85 4.86 -17.04
C ILE A 125 7.17 4.00 -18.27
N GLU A 126 8.36 4.19 -18.86
CA GLU A 126 8.82 3.40 -20.01
C GLU A 126 8.92 1.90 -19.70
N ILE A 127 9.31 1.56 -18.47
CA ILE A 127 9.39 0.18 -18.03
C ILE A 127 7.98 -0.38 -17.80
N LEU A 128 7.09 0.41 -17.20
CA LEU A 128 5.70 0.03 -16.97
C LEU A 128 4.97 -0.28 -18.28
N ARG A 129 5.19 0.51 -19.34
CA ARG A 129 4.61 0.25 -20.68
C ARG A 129 4.92 -1.14 -21.22
N GLN A 130 6.08 -1.68 -20.90
CA GLN A 130 6.50 -3.00 -21.35
C GLN A 130 5.84 -4.16 -20.58
N VAL A 131 5.21 -3.88 -19.43
CA VAL A 131 4.56 -4.90 -18.60
C VAL A 131 3.34 -5.44 -19.34
N PRO A 132 3.21 -6.76 -19.59
CA PRO A 132 2.16 -7.33 -20.43
C PRO A 132 0.82 -7.44 -19.68
N VAL A 133 0.18 -6.30 -19.39
CA VAL A 133 -1.14 -6.24 -18.73
C VAL A 133 -2.08 -5.26 -19.43
N LYS A 134 -3.39 -5.49 -19.28
CA LYS A 134 -4.43 -4.63 -19.87
C LYS A 134 -4.47 -3.25 -19.21
N THR A 135 -4.40 -3.18 -17.89
CA THR A 135 -4.55 -1.93 -17.13
C THR A 135 -3.24 -1.57 -16.42
N ARG A 136 -2.64 -0.47 -16.88
CA ARG A 136 -1.46 0.15 -16.25
C ARG A 136 -1.85 1.46 -15.58
N PHE A 137 -1.32 1.73 -14.39
CA PHE A 137 -1.54 3.01 -13.72
C PHE A 137 -0.25 3.63 -13.16
N ILE A 138 -0.24 4.95 -13.03
CA ILE A 138 0.84 5.67 -12.37
C ILE A 138 0.31 6.27 -11.06
N SER A 139 1.07 6.08 -9.99
CA SER A 139 0.85 6.79 -8.74
C SER A 139 1.91 7.90 -8.62
N PHE A 140 1.50 9.13 -8.85
CA PHE A 140 2.27 10.32 -8.52
C PHE A 140 2.15 10.61 -7.03
N GLU A 141 2.56 9.64 -6.19
CA GLU A 141 2.46 9.71 -4.73
C GLU A 141 3.71 9.18 -4.01
N PRO A 142 4.13 9.87 -2.93
CA PRO A 142 3.82 11.28 -2.70
C PRO A 142 4.34 12.12 -3.88
N LEU A 143 3.59 13.12 -4.34
CA LEU A 143 4.09 14.06 -5.35
C LEU A 143 5.03 15.06 -4.65
N LEU A 144 6.33 14.89 -4.86
CA LEU A 144 7.37 15.62 -4.12
C LEU A 144 7.94 16.83 -4.88
N GLY A 145 7.50 17.04 -6.12
CA GLY A 145 8.00 18.08 -7.00
C GLY A 145 7.37 17.99 -8.39
N PRO A 146 7.75 18.90 -9.30
CA PRO A 146 7.22 18.88 -10.66
C PRO A 146 7.68 17.60 -11.40
N ILE A 147 6.76 17.04 -12.18
CA ILE A 147 7.07 15.95 -13.12
C ILE A 147 7.53 16.53 -14.47
N GLY A 148 7.04 17.73 -14.81
CA GLY A 148 7.18 18.33 -16.12
C GLY A 148 6.30 17.62 -17.14
N ASP A 149 6.66 17.76 -18.42
CA ASP A 149 5.98 17.02 -19.48
C ASP A 149 6.12 15.50 -19.27
N VAL A 150 5.01 14.80 -19.43
CA VAL A 150 4.89 13.38 -19.18
C VAL A 150 4.05 12.74 -20.28
N ASP A 151 4.67 11.83 -21.00
CA ASP A 151 4.00 10.91 -21.89
C ASP A 151 3.31 9.84 -21.03
N LEU A 152 2.01 9.65 -21.25
CA LEU A 152 1.12 8.71 -20.58
C LEU A 152 0.53 7.69 -21.57
N GLU A 153 1.08 7.56 -22.79
CA GLU A 153 0.67 6.54 -23.74
C GLU A 153 0.68 5.14 -23.09
N GLY A 154 -0.41 4.39 -23.26
CA GLY A 154 -0.56 3.06 -22.68
C GLY A 154 -0.83 3.02 -21.17
N ILE A 155 -1.04 4.18 -20.53
CA ILE A 155 -1.45 4.31 -19.12
C ILE A 155 -2.95 4.60 -19.06
N ALA A 156 -3.67 3.81 -18.25
CA ALA A 156 -5.12 3.94 -18.10
C ALA A 156 -5.51 4.93 -16.99
N TRP A 157 -4.65 5.12 -15.99
CA TRP A 157 -4.98 5.90 -14.80
C TRP A 157 -3.78 6.62 -14.19
N ALA A 158 -4.00 7.86 -13.75
CA ALA A 158 -3.07 8.64 -12.97
C ALA A 158 -3.68 9.01 -11.60
N ILE A 159 -3.03 8.56 -10.53
CA ILE A 159 -3.37 8.87 -9.15
C ILE A 159 -2.40 9.93 -8.66
N VAL A 160 -2.88 11.05 -8.11
CA VAL A 160 -2.04 12.14 -7.61
C VAL A 160 -2.37 12.44 -6.15
N GLY A 161 -1.35 12.56 -5.30
CA GLY A 161 -1.55 12.79 -3.88
C GLY A 161 -0.30 13.27 -3.15
N GLY A 162 -0.52 14.09 -2.12
CA GLY A 162 0.53 14.61 -1.25
C GLY A 162 0.97 13.61 -0.17
N GLU A 163 2.14 13.86 0.42
CA GLU A 163 2.68 13.05 1.50
C GLU A 163 1.85 13.19 2.78
N SER A 164 1.73 12.11 3.54
CA SER A 164 1.09 12.14 4.86
C SER A 164 2.03 11.63 5.95
N GLY A 165 1.85 12.13 7.17
CA GLY A 165 2.65 11.77 8.34
C GLY A 165 3.32 12.96 9.02
N PRO A 166 4.12 12.71 10.07
CA PRO A 166 4.69 13.75 10.92
C PRO A 166 5.61 14.72 10.17
N ASN A 167 6.27 14.27 9.09
CA ASN A 167 7.22 15.04 8.29
C ASN A 167 6.73 15.24 6.84
N HIS A 168 5.41 15.34 6.63
CA HIS A 168 4.87 15.48 5.29
C HIS A 168 5.41 16.72 4.56
N ARG A 169 5.86 16.51 3.32
CA ARG A 169 6.26 17.61 2.44
C ARG A 169 5.04 18.21 1.73
N PRO A 170 4.99 19.55 1.58
CA PRO A 170 3.88 20.19 0.90
C PRO A 170 3.88 19.88 -0.59
N ILE A 171 2.74 19.44 -1.10
CA ILE A 171 2.45 19.37 -2.53
C ILE A 171 1.98 20.73 -3.03
N ARG A 172 2.32 21.10 -4.26
CA ARG A 172 1.89 22.35 -4.89
C ARG A 172 0.77 22.13 -5.90
N SER A 173 -0.20 23.05 -5.94
CA SER A 173 -1.37 22.93 -6.81
C SER A 173 -1.00 22.95 -8.29
N GLU A 174 0.09 23.65 -8.64
CA GLU A 174 0.61 23.77 -9.98
C GLU A 174 1.05 22.40 -10.53
N TRP A 175 1.75 21.60 -9.72
CA TRP A 175 2.19 20.26 -10.13
C TRP A 175 1.01 19.32 -10.38
N VAL A 176 -0.04 19.41 -9.55
CA VAL A 176 -1.26 18.62 -9.73
C VAL A 176 -1.99 19.02 -11.02
N ARG A 177 -2.09 20.32 -11.30
CA ARG A 177 -2.72 20.85 -12.52
C ARG A 177 -1.95 20.46 -13.79
N GLU A 178 -0.63 20.44 -13.75
CA GLU A 178 0.22 19.97 -14.85
C GLU A 178 -0.09 18.51 -15.19
N ILE A 179 -0.09 17.61 -14.20
CA ILE A 179 -0.43 16.19 -14.42
C ILE A 179 -1.86 16.05 -14.94
N ARG A 180 -2.82 16.78 -14.36
CA ARG A 180 -4.23 16.76 -14.82
C ARG A 180 -4.35 17.20 -16.28
N LYS A 181 -3.61 18.23 -16.70
CA LYS A 181 -3.59 18.70 -18.08
C LYS A 181 -3.10 17.59 -19.01
N SER A 182 -1.98 16.93 -18.68
CA SER A 182 -1.46 15.79 -19.45
C SER A 182 -2.47 14.64 -19.53
N CYS A 183 -3.15 14.32 -18.43
CA CYS A 183 -4.18 13.27 -18.42
C CYS A 183 -5.34 13.60 -19.36
N ARG A 184 -5.84 14.85 -19.32
CA ARG A 184 -6.92 15.29 -20.21
C ARG A 184 -6.51 15.27 -21.68
N GLU A 185 -5.30 15.72 -21.99
CA GLU A 185 -4.78 15.75 -23.37
C GLU A 185 -4.58 14.34 -23.95
N GLN A 186 -4.24 13.38 -23.09
CA GLN A 186 -3.95 12.00 -23.47
C GLN A 186 -5.08 11.01 -23.14
N LYS A 187 -6.25 11.51 -22.69
CA LYS A 187 -7.44 10.73 -22.34
C LYS A 187 -7.18 9.64 -21.28
N VAL A 188 -6.40 9.98 -20.27
CA VAL A 188 -6.10 9.12 -19.12
C VAL A 188 -6.99 9.52 -17.96
N ALA A 189 -7.59 8.56 -17.26
CA ALA A 189 -8.40 8.84 -16.08
C ALA A 189 -7.55 9.52 -15.01
N PHE A 190 -8.09 10.55 -14.37
CA PHE A 190 -7.40 11.35 -13.36
C PHE A 190 -8.08 11.28 -11.99
N PHE A 191 -7.33 10.81 -10.99
CA PHE A 191 -7.78 10.75 -9.60
C PHE A 191 -6.89 11.62 -8.71
N PHE A 192 -7.47 12.67 -8.13
CA PHE A 192 -6.80 13.48 -7.11
C PHE A 192 -7.18 12.97 -5.72
N LYS A 193 -6.22 12.31 -5.08
CA LYS A 193 -6.45 11.58 -3.86
C LYS A 193 -6.46 12.45 -2.62
N GLN A 194 -5.46 13.32 -2.45
CA GLN A 194 -5.33 14.18 -1.27
C GLN A 194 -4.23 15.23 -1.43
N TRP A 195 -4.33 16.31 -0.66
CA TRP A 195 -3.22 17.26 -0.45
C TRP A 195 -2.12 16.74 0.49
N GLY A 196 -2.39 15.68 1.25
CA GLY A 196 -1.49 15.20 2.28
C GLY A 196 -1.71 15.90 3.63
N GLY A 197 -0.72 15.82 4.53
CA GLY A 197 -0.76 16.48 5.83
C GLY A 197 -0.38 15.58 6.99
N ARG A 198 -0.61 16.04 8.23
CA ARG A 198 -0.26 15.29 9.45
C ARG A 198 -0.93 13.91 9.49
N THR A 199 -2.12 13.79 8.89
CA THR A 199 -2.80 12.51 8.66
C THR A 199 -3.25 12.43 7.20
N ALA A 200 -3.53 11.23 6.69
CA ALA A 200 -3.94 11.01 5.31
C ALA A 200 -5.30 11.64 4.91
N LYS A 201 -6.00 12.29 5.84
CA LYS A 201 -7.27 12.99 5.56
C LYS A 201 -7.20 14.49 5.86
N SER A 202 -6.11 14.98 6.45
CA SER A 202 -6.09 16.35 6.98
C SER A 202 -6.10 17.44 5.90
N GLY A 203 -5.56 17.16 4.71
CA GLY A 203 -5.50 18.14 3.63
C GLY A 203 -6.74 18.18 2.73
N GLY A 204 -7.64 17.20 2.84
CA GLY A 204 -8.80 17.09 1.94
C GLY A 204 -8.43 16.70 0.50
N ARG A 205 -9.44 16.71 -0.38
CA ARG A 205 -9.39 16.18 -1.75
C ARG A 205 -9.88 17.16 -2.83
N VAL A 206 -10.11 18.41 -2.45
CA VAL A 206 -10.69 19.42 -3.35
C VAL A 206 -9.58 20.11 -4.14
N LEU A 207 -9.62 20.02 -5.46
CA LEU A 207 -8.76 20.74 -6.40
C LEU A 207 -9.64 21.57 -7.33
N ASP A 208 -9.39 22.88 -7.38
CA ASP A 208 -10.17 23.84 -8.19
C ASP A 208 -11.68 23.76 -7.91
N GLY A 209 -12.06 23.66 -6.63
CA GLY A 209 -13.46 23.72 -6.18
C GLY A 209 -14.26 22.41 -6.31
N ARG A 210 -13.64 21.31 -6.76
CA ARG A 210 -14.29 19.99 -6.82
C ARG A 210 -13.34 18.83 -6.50
N THR A 211 -13.88 17.64 -6.30
CA THR A 211 -13.09 16.40 -6.27
C THR A 211 -12.87 15.86 -7.68
N TRP A 212 -11.83 15.04 -7.84
CA TRP A 212 -11.48 14.40 -9.10
C TRP A 212 -11.31 12.91 -8.83
N ASP A 213 -12.32 12.12 -9.19
CA ASP A 213 -12.48 10.74 -8.74
C ASP A 213 -12.64 9.77 -9.93
N GLU A 214 -12.00 10.07 -11.06
CA GLU A 214 -12.12 9.25 -12.28
C GLU A 214 -11.40 7.91 -12.09
N TYR A 215 -11.91 6.87 -12.74
CA TYR A 215 -11.32 5.53 -12.81
C TYR A 215 -11.23 5.09 -14.28
N PRO A 216 -10.33 4.14 -14.62
CA PRO A 216 -10.33 3.50 -15.93
C PRO A 216 -11.71 2.94 -16.27
N GLU A 217 -12.14 3.14 -17.51
CA GLU A 217 -13.31 2.43 -18.01
C GLU A 217 -13.03 0.93 -18.00
N ASN A 218 -13.69 0.25 -17.08
CA ASN A 218 -13.70 -1.19 -17.03
C ASN A 218 -14.50 -1.70 -18.25
N ASN A 219 -13.80 -2.09 -19.32
CA ASN A 219 -14.34 -3.04 -20.29
C ASN A 219 -14.46 -4.43 -19.63
N LEU A 220 -15.18 -4.52 -18.51
CA LEU A 220 -15.59 -5.74 -17.82
C LEU A 220 -17.00 -6.19 -18.25
N SER A 221 -17.69 -5.42 -19.10
CA SER A 221 -19.10 -5.60 -19.45
C SER A 221 -19.38 -6.42 -20.72
N SER A 222 -18.42 -7.20 -21.24
CA SER A 222 -18.69 -8.12 -22.37
C SER A 222 -18.82 -9.59 -21.96
N LEU A 223 -18.99 -9.90 -20.67
CA LEU A 223 -19.47 -11.20 -20.22
C LEU A 223 -20.98 -11.12 -20.02
N GLU A 224 -21.72 -11.12 -21.14
CA GLU A 224 -23.08 -11.67 -21.12
C GLU A 224 -22.93 -13.14 -20.73
N LEU A 225 -23.31 -13.46 -19.49
CA LEU A 225 -23.54 -14.84 -19.08
C LEU A 225 -24.60 -15.41 -20.03
N PRO A 226 -24.33 -16.51 -20.75
CA PRO A 226 -25.38 -17.17 -21.52
C PRO A 226 -26.49 -17.56 -20.53
N LEU A 227 -27.67 -16.99 -20.70
CA LEU A 227 -28.87 -17.52 -20.08
C LEU A 227 -29.02 -18.95 -20.59
N ALA A 228 -28.87 -19.91 -19.69
CA ALA A 228 -29.15 -21.30 -19.96
C ALA A 228 -30.56 -21.42 -20.55
N SER A 229 -30.63 -21.93 -21.77
CA SER A 229 -31.86 -22.47 -22.39
C SER A 229 -31.84 -23.97 -22.33
#